data_AF-A0A356WR87-F1
#
_entry.id   AF-A0A356WR87-F1
#
_cell.length_a   1.000
_cell.length_b   1.000
_cell.length_c   1.000
_cell.angle_alpha   90.00
_cell.angle_beta   90.00
_cell.angle_gamma   90.00
#
_symmetry.space_group_name_H-M   'P 1'
#
loop_
_entity.id
_entity.type
_entity.pdbx_description
1 polymer ?
#
loop_
_entity_poly.entity_id
_entity_poly.type
_entity_poly.pdbx_seq_one_letter_code
_entity_poly.pdbx_strand_id
1 'polypeptide(L)'
;INMNLTRIASIHGGHLGVTSQTTGGQIEGVTWNTSQGFATALGSFVAQNFAAGKMDRARHAYRYTLRAMMALGLVVTTSFMLFGSEIFSVFIPEKEAYLAGGDYLFIIGISQLFMMLELTTQGMFNGIGKTTPPAIVSIVFNTLRVPLAVFLASAIGVNGVWWAISITSVVKGICSATWYYFSQRKYR
;
A
#
# COMPACT_ATOMS: atom_id res chain seq x y z
N ILE A 1 11.96 2.38 -0.36
CA ILE A 1 12.00 2.96 0.99
C ILE A 1 12.58 4.37 0.89
N ASN A 2 11.94 5.39 1.48
CA ASN A 2 12.41 6.77 1.42
C ASN A 2 13.44 7.02 2.52
N MET A 3 14.64 7.50 2.15
CA MET A 3 15.76 7.71 3.07
C MET A 3 15.43 8.67 4.24
N ASN A 4 14.49 9.59 4.03
CA ASN A 4 14.02 10.50 5.10
C ASN A 4 13.16 9.78 6.14
N LEU A 5 12.31 8.83 5.74
CA LEU A 5 11.50 8.07 6.70
C LEU A 5 12.37 7.15 7.55
N THR A 6 13.42 6.58 6.96
CA THR A 6 14.42 5.79 7.70
C THR A 6 15.19 6.64 8.68
N ARG A 7 15.55 7.87 8.29
CA ARG A 7 16.18 8.82 9.20
C ARG A 7 15.27 9.16 10.40
N ILE A 8 13.99 9.45 10.16
CA ILE A 8 13.03 9.77 11.24
C ILE A 8 12.83 8.55 12.16
N ALA A 9 12.68 7.35 11.59
CA ALA A 9 12.54 6.12 12.36
C ALA A 9 13.80 5.82 13.21
N SER A 10 14.98 6.11 12.68
CA SER A 10 16.26 6.00 13.40
C SER A 10 16.36 6.99 14.57
N ILE A 11 15.96 8.25 14.35
CA ILE A 11 15.99 9.29 15.39
C ILE A 11 15.04 8.96 16.55
N HIS A 12 13.82 8.50 16.25
CA HIS A 12 12.78 8.28 17.27
C HIS A 12 12.72 6.85 17.82
N GLY A 13 13.21 5.86 17.08
CA GLY A 13 13.14 4.44 17.43
C GLY A 13 14.50 3.75 17.55
N GLY A 14 15.61 4.44 17.31
CA GLY A 14 16.96 3.88 17.40
C GLY A 14 17.13 2.65 16.50
N HIS A 15 17.83 1.64 17.01
CA HIS A 15 18.01 0.37 16.31
C HIS A 15 16.67 -0.34 16.04
N LEU A 16 15.75 -0.38 17.01
CA LEU A 16 14.45 -1.04 16.88
C LEU A 16 13.59 -0.42 15.77
N GLY A 17 13.60 0.90 15.64
CA GLY A 17 12.88 1.62 14.60
C GLY A 17 13.40 1.32 13.19
N VAL A 18 14.73 1.27 13.03
CA VAL A 18 15.37 0.89 11.76
C VAL A 18 15.06 -0.56 11.41
N THR A 19 15.23 -1.47 12.36
CA THR A 19 14.97 -2.91 12.21
C THR A 19 13.51 -3.18 11.86
N SER A 20 12.57 -2.51 12.54
CA SER A 20 11.14 -2.59 12.23
C SER A 20 10.86 -2.16 10.79
N GLN A 21 11.48 -1.06 10.33
CA GLN A 21 11.28 -0.59 8.96
C GLN A 21 11.88 -1.51 7.90
N THR A 22 13.10 -2.01 8.11
CA THR A 22 13.81 -2.82 7.12
C THR A 22 13.17 -4.20 6.99
N THR A 23 13.06 -4.94 8.09
CA THR A 23 12.47 -6.28 8.10
C THR A 23 10.98 -6.21 7.83
N GLY A 24 10.26 -5.28 8.45
CA GLY A 24 8.84 -5.05 8.18
C GLY A 24 8.58 -4.66 6.73
N GLY A 25 9.44 -3.83 6.14
CA GLY A 25 9.38 -3.47 4.72
C GLY A 25 9.65 -4.66 3.78
N GLN A 26 10.47 -5.64 4.18
CA GLN A 26 10.65 -6.89 3.43
C GLN A 26 9.41 -7.77 3.49
N ILE A 27 8.78 -7.88 4.66
CA ILE A 27 7.52 -8.62 4.87
C ILE A 27 6.40 -7.98 4.02
N GLU A 28 6.25 -6.66 4.09
CA GLU A 28 5.34 -5.89 3.21
C GLU A 28 5.73 -6.02 1.72
N GLY A 29 7.01 -6.17 1.41
CA GLY A 29 7.49 -6.36 0.05
C GLY A 29 6.81 -7.53 -0.67
N VAL A 30 6.47 -8.61 0.05
CA VAL A 30 5.74 -9.75 -0.53
C VAL A 30 4.36 -9.31 -1.02
N THR A 31 3.60 -8.60 -0.17
CA THR A 31 2.23 -8.18 -0.48
C THR A 31 2.21 -7.11 -1.58
N TRP A 32 3.19 -6.19 -1.54
CA TRP A 32 3.40 -5.18 -2.58
C TRP A 32 3.70 -5.83 -3.94
N ASN A 33 4.64 -6.77 -4.00
CA ASN A 33 5.04 -7.42 -5.25
C ASN A 33 3.90 -8.26 -5.84
N THR A 34 3.16 -9.00 -5.02
CA THR A 34 1.96 -9.72 -5.47
C THR A 34 0.95 -8.75 -6.09
N SER A 35 0.63 -7.66 -5.39
CA SER A 35 -0.33 -6.66 -5.87
C SER A 35 0.12 -5.99 -7.16
N GLN A 36 1.41 -5.67 -7.29
CA GLN A 36 2.01 -5.15 -8.52
C GLN A 36 1.93 -6.13 -9.69
N GLY A 37 2.13 -7.43 -9.44
CA GLY A 37 1.96 -8.48 -10.44
C GLY A 37 0.54 -8.50 -11.00
N PHE A 38 -0.47 -8.47 -10.13
CA PHE A 38 -1.88 -8.39 -10.54
C PHE A 38 -2.21 -7.09 -11.26
N ALA A 39 -1.69 -5.95 -10.79
CA ALA A 39 -1.89 -4.66 -11.43
C ALA A 39 -1.31 -4.63 -12.86
N THR A 40 -0.13 -5.22 -13.06
CA THR A 40 0.53 -5.32 -14.36
C THR A 40 -0.25 -6.22 -15.31
N ALA A 41 -0.63 -7.42 -14.86
CA ALA A 41 -1.42 -8.36 -15.65
C ALA A 41 -2.78 -7.76 -16.05
N LEU A 42 -3.46 -7.11 -15.11
CA LEU A 42 -4.69 -6.37 -15.37
C LEU A 42 -4.46 -5.25 -16.39
N GLY A 43 -3.40 -4.47 -16.24
CA GLY A 43 -3.06 -3.39 -17.15
C GLY A 43 -2.88 -3.88 -18.59
N SER A 44 -2.16 -4.97 -18.81
CA SER A 44 -2.00 -5.58 -20.13
C SER A 44 -3.33 -6.08 -20.70
N PHE A 45 -4.15 -6.76 -19.90
CA PHE A 45 -5.46 -7.24 -20.32
C PHE A 45 -6.41 -6.09 -20.68
N VAL A 46 -6.43 -5.03 -19.87
CA VAL A 46 -7.23 -3.83 -20.09
C VAL A 46 -6.76 -3.11 -21.35
N ALA A 47 -5.45 -2.97 -21.58
CA ALA A 47 -4.90 -2.33 -22.78
C ALA A 47 -5.34 -3.02 -24.07
N GLN A 48 -5.25 -4.35 -24.11
CA GLN A 48 -5.68 -5.13 -25.28
C GLN A 48 -7.19 -4.97 -25.54
N ASN A 49 -8.02 -5.05 -24.49
CA ASN A 49 -9.46 -4.90 -24.64
C ASN A 49 -9.87 -3.46 -24.96
N PHE A 50 -9.15 -2.47 -24.44
CA PHE A 50 -9.37 -1.06 -24.74
C PHE A 50 -9.08 -0.77 -26.21
N ALA A 51 -7.93 -1.22 -26.72
CA ALA A 51 -7.57 -1.09 -28.14
C ALA A 51 -8.57 -1.79 -29.08
N ALA A 52 -9.18 -2.89 -28.62
CA ALA A 52 -10.20 -3.64 -29.37
C ALA A 52 -11.64 -3.09 -29.21
N GLY A 53 -11.84 -1.96 -28.52
CA GLY A 53 -13.18 -1.40 -28.25
C GLY A 53 -14.04 -2.22 -27.28
N LYS A 54 -13.47 -3.21 -26.59
CA LYS A 54 -14.17 -4.16 -25.70
C LYS A 54 -14.08 -3.71 -24.23
N MET A 55 -14.47 -2.47 -23.95
CA MET A 55 -14.34 -1.86 -22.61
C MET A 55 -15.12 -2.63 -21.52
N ASP A 56 -16.22 -3.29 -21.86
CA ASP A 56 -16.97 -4.08 -20.88
C ASP A 56 -16.16 -5.26 -20.35
N ARG A 57 -15.39 -5.94 -21.21
CA ARG A 57 -14.48 -7.01 -20.78
C ARG A 57 -13.39 -6.46 -19.86
N ALA A 58 -12.85 -5.28 -20.15
CA ALA A 58 -11.88 -4.61 -19.29
C ALA A 58 -12.46 -4.30 -17.90
N ARG A 59 -13.69 -3.79 -17.83
CA ARG A 59 -14.40 -3.52 -16.56
C ARG A 59 -14.69 -4.80 -15.77
N HIS A 60 -15.06 -5.88 -16.45
CA HIS A 60 -15.24 -7.18 -15.81
C HIS A 60 -13.93 -7.68 -15.21
N ALA A 61 -12.82 -7.64 -15.97
CA ALA A 61 -11.50 -8.01 -15.46
C ALA A 61 -11.10 -7.17 -14.24
N TYR A 62 -11.28 -5.85 -14.30
CA TYR A 62 -11.03 -4.98 -13.14
C TYR A 62 -11.81 -5.42 -11.90
N ARG A 63 -13.11 -5.70 -12.03
CA ARG A 63 -13.94 -6.15 -10.89
C ARG A 63 -13.49 -7.49 -10.33
N TYR A 64 -13.10 -8.44 -11.19
CA TYR A 64 -12.58 -9.74 -10.75
C TYR A 64 -11.25 -9.60 -10.02
N THR A 65 -10.29 -8.88 -10.61
CA THR A 65 -9.00 -8.60 -9.98
C THR A 65 -9.18 -7.87 -8.66
N LEU A 66 -10.06 -6.85 -8.63
CA LEU A 66 -10.34 -6.09 -7.42
C LEU A 66 -10.90 -6.99 -6.31
N ARG A 67 -11.86 -7.87 -6.59
CA ARG A 67 -12.40 -8.81 -5.59
C ARG A 67 -11.33 -9.77 -5.07
N ALA A 68 -10.49 -10.31 -5.96
CA ALA A 68 -9.39 -11.20 -5.59
C ALA A 68 -8.37 -10.48 -4.70
N MET A 69 -7.99 -9.26 -5.06
CA MET A 69 -7.05 -8.44 -4.28
C MET A 69 -7.63 -7.97 -2.96
N MET A 70 -8.92 -7.65 -2.89
CA MET A 70 -9.57 -7.31 -1.62
C MET A 70 -9.67 -8.53 -0.69
N ALA A 71 -9.91 -9.72 -1.22
CA ALA A 71 -9.90 -10.95 -0.43
C ALA A 71 -8.50 -11.26 0.11
N LEU A 72 -7.47 -11.16 -0.74
CA LEU A 72 -6.08 -11.31 -0.31
C LEU A 72 -5.69 -10.24 0.72
N GLY A 73 -6.06 -8.99 0.47
CA GLY A 73 -5.79 -7.87 1.36
C GLY A 73 -6.43 -8.06 2.73
N LEU A 74 -7.65 -8.60 2.80
CA LEU A 74 -8.29 -8.94 4.06
C LEU A 74 -7.50 -10.00 4.83
N VAL A 75 -7.07 -11.08 4.16
CA VAL A 75 -6.25 -12.13 4.78
C VAL A 75 -4.94 -11.55 5.31
N VAL A 76 -4.26 -10.71 4.52
CA VAL A 76 -3.00 -10.07 4.90
C VAL A 76 -3.19 -9.11 6.07
N THR A 77 -4.19 -8.22 6.00
CA THR A 77 -4.52 -7.28 7.07
C THR A 77 -4.81 -8.02 8.37
N THR A 78 -5.66 -9.05 8.34
CA THR A 78 -5.98 -9.86 9.52
C THR A 78 -4.73 -10.58 10.06
N SER A 79 -3.90 -11.13 9.18
CA SER A 79 -2.67 -11.81 9.59
C SER A 79 -1.69 -10.84 10.29
N PHE A 80 -1.49 -9.65 9.74
CA PHE A 80 -0.58 -8.65 10.33
C PHE A 80 -1.12 -8.09 11.65
N MET A 81 -2.44 -7.90 11.77
CA MET A 81 -3.04 -7.35 12.98
C MET A 81 -3.13 -8.36 14.12
N LEU A 82 -3.35 -9.64 13.83
CA LEU A 82 -3.50 -10.67 14.87
C LEU A 82 -2.19 -11.38 15.22
N PHE A 83 -1.29 -11.51 14.24
CA PHE A 83 -0.07 -12.32 14.37
C PHE A 83 1.20 -11.53 14.01
N GLY A 84 1.16 -10.20 14.12
CA GLY A 84 2.28 -9.33 13.72
C GLY A 84 3.57 -9.68 14.43
N SER A 85 3.55 -9.81 15.75
CA SER A 85 4.75 -10.17 16.55
C SER A 85 5.26 -11.57 16.21
N GLU A 86 4.37 -12.54 16.01
CA GLU A 86 4.71 -13.92 15.67
C GLU A 86 5.35 -13.98 14.28
N ILE A 87 4.77 -13.31 13.28
CA ILE A 87 5.33 -13.20 11.92
C ILE A 87 6.73 -12.59 12.00
N PHE A 88 6.89 -11.51 12.77
CA PHE A 88 8.17 -10.83 12.91
C PHE A 88 9.22 -11.69 13.61
N SER A 89 8.80 -12.50 14.60
CA SER A 89 9.69 -13.38 15.38
C SER A 89 10.38 -14.46 14.55
N VAL A 90 9.78 -14.85 13.41
CA VAL A 90 10.38 -15.79 12.45
C VAL A 90 11.66 -15.22 11.83
N PHE A 91 11.72 -13.90 11.65
CA PHE A 91 12.87 -13.22 11.06
C PHE A 91 13.87 -12.77 12.11
N ILE A 92 13.38 -12.26 13.25
CA ILE A 92 14.22 -11.75 14.32
C ILE A 92 13.73 -12.31 15.66
N PRO A 93 14.46 -13.27 16.26
CA PRO A 93 14.03 -13.93 17.50
C PRO A 93 14.27 -13.10 18.77
N GLU A 94 14.84 -11.90 18.65
CA GLU A 94 15.05 -10.98 19.76
C GLU A 94 13.72 -10.36 20.22
N LYS A 95 13.40 -10.50 21.52
CA LYS A 95 12.11 -10.11 22.09
C LYS A 95 11.73 -8.66 21.84
N GLU A 96 12.64 -7.74 22.11
CA GLU A 96 12.37 -6.31 21.95
C GLU A 96 12.14 -5.95 20.47
N ALA A 97 12.87 -6.61 19.56
CA ALA A 97 12.75 -6.37 18.13
C ALA A 97 11.46 -6.92 17.52
N TYR A 98 11.03 -8.15 17.84
CA TYR A 98 9.79 -8.67 17.27
C TYR A 98 8.53 -8.04 17.90
N LEU A 99 8.60 -7.53 19.13
CA LEU A 99 7.49 -6.77 19.71
C LEU A 99 7.35 -5.41 18.99
N ALA A 100 8.44 -4.67 18.81
CA ALA A 100 8.44 -3.42 18.05
C ALA A 100 8.04 -3.62 16.58
N GLY A 101 8.50 -4.70 15.96
CA GLY A 101 8.11 -5.12 14.62
C GLY A 101 6.64 -5.54 14.52
N GLY A 102 6.09 -6.11 15.59
CA GLY A 102 4.66 -6.41 15.73
C GLY A 102 3.80 -5.16 15.72
N ASP A 103 4.18 -4.13 16.48
CA ASP A 103 3.50 -2.82 16.47
C ASP A 103 3.52 -2.20 15.06
N TYR A 104 4.66 -2.27 14.38
CA TYR A 104 4.79 -1.85 13.00
C TYR A 104 3.81 -2.59 12.07
N LEU A 105 3.78 -3.92 12.14
CA LEU A 105 2.92 -4.74 11.27
C LEU A 105 1.44 -4.53 11.57
N PHE A 106 1.08 -4.36 12.85
CA PHE A 106 -0.28 -4.03 13.24
C PHE A 106 -0.75 -2.74 12.57
N ILE A 107 0.04 -1.66 12.70
CA ILE A 107 -0.31 -0.35 12.15
C ILE A 107 -0.36 -0.39 10.61
N ILE A 108 0.66 -0.95 9.97
CA ILE A 108 0.73 -1.05 8.50
C ILE A 108 -0.37 -1.97 7.94
N GLY A 109 -0.72 -3.03 8.67
CA GLY A 109 -1.78 -3.98 8.33
C GLY A 109 -3.11 -3.31 8.01
N ILE A 110 -3.46 -2.23 8.73
CA ILE A 110 -4.68 -1.44 8.52
C ILE A 110 -4.74 -0.86 7.10
N SER A 111 -3.58 -0.52 6.53
CA SER A 111 -3.47 0.13 5.23
C SER A 111 -3.26 -0.84 4.05
N GLN A 112 -2.96 -2.13 4.32
CA GLN A 112 -2.66 -3.12 3.28
C GLN A 112 -3.81 -3.28 2.29
N LEU A 113 -5.05 -3.36 2.77
CA LEU A 113 -6.24 -3.45 1.92
C LEU A 113 -6.35 -2.27 0.94
N PHE A 114 -6.05 -1.05 1.41
CA PHE A 114 -6.13 0.17 0.61
C PHE A 114 -4.98 0.31 -0.38
N MET A 115 -3.81 -0.19 -0.03
CA MET A 115 -2.68 -0.31 -0.96
C MET A 115 -3.04 -1.24 -2.12
N MET A 116 -3.68 -2.38 -1.86
CA MET A 116 -4.12 -3.30 -2.92
C MET A 116 -5.19 -2.66 -3.82
N LEU A 117 -6.11 -1.90 -3.22
CA LEU A 117 -7.10 -1.09 -3.96
C LEU A 117 -6.43 -0.04 -4.86
N GLU A 118 -5.42 0.67 -4.34
CA GLU A 118 -4.62 1.65 -5.08
C GLU A 118 -3.96 1.01 -6.30
N LEU A 119 -3.17 -0.05 -6.09
CA LEU A 119 -2.39 -0.72 -7.13
C LEU A 119 -3.28 -1.35 -8.21
N THR A 120 -4.38 -1.99 -7.81
CA THR A 120 -5.34 -2.57 -8.77
C THR A 120 -5.97 -1.47 -9.64
N THR A 121 -6.31 -0.33 -9.03
CA THR A 121 -6.88 0.82 -9.74
C THR A 121 -5.85 1.49 -10.65
N GLN A 122 -4.58 1.56 -10.23
CA GLN A 122 -3.47 1.99 -11.08
C GLN A 122 -3.33 1.08 -12.31
N GLY A 123 -3.43 -0.24 -12.16
CA GLY A 123 -3.41 -1.19 -13.27
C GLY A 123 -4.49 -0.89 -14.33
N MET A 124 -5.72 -0.61 -13.89
CA MET A 124 -6.82 -0.21 -14.77
C MET A 124 -6.53 1.12 -15.51
N PHE A 125 -6.03 2.12 -14.80
CA PHE A 125 -5.67 3.43 -15.38
C PHE A 125 -4.55 3.31 -16.41
N ASN A 126 -3.51 2.55 -16.10
CA ASN A 126 -2.39 2.28 -16.99
C ASN A 126 -2.87 1.55 -18.26
N GLY A 127 -3.76 0.56 -18.11
CA GLY A 127 -4.31 -0.17 -19.24
C GLY A 127 -5.11 0.69 -20.22
N ILE A 128 -5.85 1.69 -19.74
CA ILE A 128 -6.58 2.64 -20.62
C ILE A 128 -5.72 3.82 -21.10
N GLY A 129 -4.41 3.82 -20.84
CA GLY A 129 -3.48 4.88 -21.22
C GLY A 129 -3.62 6.19 -20.43
N LYS A 130 -4.34 6.19 -19.29
CA LYS A 130 -4.47 7.36 -18.41
C LYS A 130 -3.60 7.22 -17.18
N THR A 131 -2.31 7.51 -17.32
CA THR A 131 -1.32 7.44 -16.23
C THR A 131 -1.32 8.69 -15.33
N THR A 132 -1.93 9.80 -15.77
CA THR A 132 -1.95 11.07 -15.01
C THR A 132 -2.65 10.95 -13.65
N PRO A 133 -3.86 10.37 -13.52
CA PRO A 133 -4.53 10.23 -12.22
C PRO A 133 -3.71 9.48 -11.16
N PRO A 134 -3.20 8.25 -11.40
CA PRO A 134 -2.42 7.56 -10.40
C PRO A 134 -1.09 8.28 -10.10
N ALA A 135 -0.49 8.97 -11.07
CA ALA A 135 0.72 9.75 -10.84
C ALA A 135 0.48 10.93 -9.88
N ILE A 136 -0.59 11.70 -10.07
CA ILE A 136 -0.96 12.83 -9.19
C ILE A 136 -1.19 12.33 -7.76
N VAL A 137 -2.00 11.28 -7.60
CA VAL A 137 -2.28 10.70 -6.28
C VAL A 137 -0.98 10.23 -5.62
N SER A 138 -0.13 9.50 -6.33
CA SER A 138 1.14 9.01 -5.79
C SER A 138 2.06 10.14 -5.35
N ILE A 139 2.29 11.16 -6.20
CA ILE A 139 3.21 12.26 -5.91
C ILE A 139 2.71 13.08 -4.71
N VAL A 140 1.44 13.47 -4.71
CA VAL A 140 0.87 14.33 -3.66
C VAL A 140 0.97 13.63 -2.30
N PHE A 141 0.50 12.39 -2.20
CA PHE A 141 0.46 11.71 -0.90
C PHE A 141 1.82 11.17 -0.44
N ASN A 142 2.72 10.80 -1.35
CA ASN A 142 4.10 10.45 -0.96
C ASN A 142 4.86 11.69 -0.46
N THR A 143 4.59 12.86 -1.04
CA THR A 143 5.18 14.12 -0.56
C THR A 143 4.61 14.51 0.80
N LEU A 144 3.28 14.44 0.97
CA LEU A 144 2.61 14.75 2.25
C LEU A 144 2.96 13.76 3.37
N ARG A 145 3.38 12.53 3.04
CA ARG A 145 3.79 11.51 4.01
C ARG A 145 4.96 11.96 4.87
N VAL A 146 5.94 12.66 4.30
CA VAL A 146 7.15 13.10 5.03
C VAL A 146 6.84 14.12 6.13
N PRO A 147 6.18 15.27 5.87
CA PRO A 147 5.84 16.21 6.91
C PRO A 147 4.86 15.61 7.93
N LEU A 148 3.93 14.75 7.50
CA LEU A 148 3.05 14.03 8.42
C LEU A 148 3.83 13.09 9.34
N ALA A 149 4.84 12.39 8.84
CA ALA A 149 5.71 11.53 9.64
C ALA A 149 6.52 12.34 10.66
N VAL A 150 7.05 13.50 10.29
CA VAL A 150 7.76 14.40 11.23
C VAL A 150 6.82 14.87 12.33
N PHE A 151 5.60 15.29 11.97
CA PHE A 151 4.60 15.78 12.92
C PHE A 151 4.10 14.69 13.88
N LEU A 152 3.78 13.50 13.38
CA LEU A 152 3.31 12.42 14.24
C LEU A 152 4.45 11.80 15.07
N ALA A 153 5.66 11.74 14.53
CA ALA A 153 6.79 11.17 15.26
C ALA A 153 7.21 12.01 16.47
N SER A 154 7.02 13.33 16.43
CA SER A 154 7.25 14.19 17.60
C SER A 154 6.22 13.97 18.72
N ALA A 155 5.01 13.50 18.40
CA ALA A 155 3.94 13.28 19.37
C ALA A 155 3.94 11.86 19.96
N ILE A 156 4.13 10.83 19.12
CA ILE A 156 3.98 9.42 19.50
C ILE A 156 5.20 8.55 19.15
N GLY A 157 6.36 9.18 18.96
CA GLY A 157 7.62 8.49 18.68
C GLY A 157 7.60 7.75 17.33
N VAL A 158 8.35 6.65 17.24
CA VAL A 158 8.50 5.90 15.98
C VAL A 158 7.16 5.42 15.39
N ASN A 159 6.17 5.15 16.25
CA ASN A 159 4.82 4.76 15.81
C ASN A 159 4.13 5.84 14.97
N GLY A 160 4.50 7.11 15.15
CA GLY A 160 4.05 8.21 14.31
C GLY A 160 4.46 8.07 12.85
N VAL A 161 5.62 7.46 12.58
CA VAL A 161 6.08 7.16 11.22
C VAL A 161 5.17 6.11 10.57
N TRP A 162 4.83 5.05 11.30
CA TRP A 162 3.96 3.96 10.83
C TRP A 162 2.55 4.46 10.54
N TRP A 163 2.01 5.31 11.41
CA TRP A 163 0.72 5.96 11.20
C TRP A 163 0.73 6.91 10.02
N ALA A 164 1.79 7.69 9.82
CA ALA A 164 1.91 8.55 8.64
C ALA A 164 1.91 7.73 7.33
N ILE A 165 2.63 6.61 7.29
CA ILE A 165 2.61 5.69 6.15
C ILE A 165 1.20 5.14 5.94
N SER A 166 0.56 4.65 7.00
CA SER A 166 -0.75 4.00 6.94
C SER A 166 -1.85 4.96 6.51
N ILE A 167 -1.95 6.13 7.13
CA ILE A 167 -2.95 7.16 6.81
C ILE A 167 -2.81 7.58 5.35
N THR A 168 -1.59 7.91 4.90
CA THR A 168 -1.38 8.31 3.50
C THR A 168 -1.72 7.18 2.52
N SER A 169 -1.39 5.92 2.83
CA SER A 169 -1.76 4.77 2.00
C SER A 169 -3.29 4.56 1.93
N VAL A 170 -4.00 4.69 3.05
CA VAL A 170 -5.47 4.63 3.09
C VAL A 170 -6.08 5.70 2.20
N VAL A 171 -5.62 6.95 2.34
CA VAL A 171 -6.12 8.07 1.55
C VAL A 171 -5.82 7.87 0.06
N LYS A 172 -4.62 7.39 -0.31
CA LYS A 172 -4.27 7.06 -1.71
C LYS A 172 -5.21 6.02 -2.31
N GLY A 173 -5.51 4.96 -1.58
CA GLY A 173 -6.46 3.93 -2.02
C GLY A 173 -7.86 4.49 -2.26
N ILE A 174 -8.39 5.26 -1.30
CA ILE A 174 -9.72 5.90 -1.40
C ILE A 174 -9.77 6.90 -2.56
N CYS A 175 -8.78 7.80 -2.67
CA CYS A 175 -8.71 8.79 -3.74
C CYS A 175 -8.61 8.13 -5.11
N SER A 176 -7.79 7.08 -5.27
CA SER A 176 -7.65 6.36 -6.54
C SER A 176 -8.96 5.70 -6.97
N ALA A 177 -9.61 4.98 -6.06
CA ALA A 177 -10.89 4.32 -6.33
C ALA A 177 -12.00 5.32 -6.66
N THR A 178 -12.06 6.43 -5.91
CA THR A 178 -13.03 7.51 -6.12
C THR A 178 -12.82 8.18 -7.47
N TRP A 179 -11.57 8.50 -7.83
CA TRP A 179 -11.23 9.07 -9.13
C TRP A 179 -11.66 8.13 -10.26
N TYR A 180 -11.39 6.84 -10.13
CA TYR A 180 -11.81 5.85 -11.10
C TYR A 180 -13.33 5.80 -11.26
N TYR A 181 -14.08 5.79 -10.15
CA TYR A 181 -15.54 5.81 -10.18
C TYR A 181 -16.11 7.01 -10.94
N PHE A 182 -15.58 8.21 -10.72
CA PHE A 182 -16.00 9.40 -11.49
C PHE A 182 -15.54 9.34 -12.96
N SER A 183 -14.36 8.81 -13.22
CA SER A 183 -13.81 8.66 -14.58
C SER A 183 -14.64 7.67 -15.42
N GLN A 184 -15.23 6.63 -14.82
CA GLN A 184 -16.08 5.66 -15.54
C GLN A 184 -17.26 6.30 -16.28
N ARG A 185 -17.80 7.42 -15.76
CA ARG A 185 -18.92 8.14 -16.39
C ARG A 185 -18.55 8.76 -17.74
N LYS A 186 -17.26 9.04 -17.96
CA LYS A 186 -16.73 9.63 -19.21
C LYS A 186 -16.45 8.58 -20.29
N TYR A 187 -16.51 7.29 -19.96
CA TYR A 187 -16.20 6.17 -20.85
C TYR A 187 -17.38 5.22 -21.08
N ARG A 188 -18.58 5.62 -20.68
CA ARG A 188 -19.81 5.06 -21.21
C ARG A 188 -20.00 5.56 -22.64
#